data_AF-A0A517RML9-F1
#
_entry.id   AF-A0A517RML9-F1
#
_cell.length_a   1.000
_cell.length_b   1.000
_cell.length_c   1.000
_cell.angle_alpha   90.00
_cell.angle_beta   90.00
_cell.angle_gamma   90.00
#
_symmetry.space_group_name_H-M   'P 1'
#
loop_
_entity.id
_entity.type
_entity.pdbx_description
1 polymer ?
#
loop_
_entity_poly.entity_id
_entity_poly.type
_entity_poly.pdbx_seq_one_letter_code
_entity_poly.pdbx_strand_id
1 'polypeptide(L)'
;MSLLLVLTLCGCGGRGNSDLLEARLREQEDNIFALQRDLKESHQALETARHQTEAMQKQLVKASNGTLLPEQTKALYQVTGVKVNSLLTGGVDLDNQQGDELWTTLITPHDADGETVKLPADMELELVDLSQTGANRRVGIWNFNSQEVRSHWYSGFAGSGFRFELPWQRQPSNEDLTLVVRMKSQDGRIFNTQAPLKISQVDQPQKSKVAQASREQLTPVEPARISFEEQTGVVIEEDENPFEPIPTDDVQQEEAGDDSPFRVIQE
;
A
#
# COMPACT_ATOMS: atom_id res chain seq x y z
N MET A 1 -89.42 -4.92 35.81
CA MET A 1 -88.38 -4.03 36.37
C MET A 1 -87.11 -4.83 36.53
N SER A 2 -86.04 -4.33 35.90
CA SER A 2 -84.63 -4.72 35.92
C SER A 2 -84.21 -6.04 36.59
N LEU A 3 -83.69 -6.96 35.78
CA LEU A 3 -82.70 -7.93 36.23
C LEU A 3 -81.60 -8.07 35.17
N LEU A 4 -80.36 -7.93 35.63
CA LEU A 4 -79.09 -8.26 34.99
C LEU A 4 -78.66 -7.45 33.74
N LEU A 5 -77.84 -6.43 33.97
CA LEU A 5 -76.86 -5.95 32.98
C LEU A 5 -75.48 -5.74 33.65
N VAL A 6 -74.95 -6.80 34.27
CA VAL A 6 -73.57 -6.78 34.80
C VAL A 6 -72.91 -8.10 34.43
N LEU A 7 -71.70 -8.00 33.84
CA LEU A 7 -70.70 -9.05 33.53
C LEU A 7 -70.77 -9.78 32.18
N THR A 8 -70.51 -9.05 31.09
CA THR A 8 -69.94 -9.65 29.86
C THR A 8 -68.71 -8.87 29.36
N LEU A 9 -67.75 -8.66 30.25
CA LEU A 9 -66.37 -8.28 29.91
C LEU A 9 -65.44 -9.29 30.60
N CYS A 10 -65.31 -10.48 30.05
CA CYS A 10 -64.20 -11.40 30.36
C CYS A 10 -63.63 -11.93 29.06
N GLY A 11 -62.32 -11.72 28.90
CA GLY A 11 -61.59 -11.85 27.65
C GLY A 11 -61.58 -13.26 27.08
N CYS A 12 -61.93 -13.34 25.80
CA CYS A 12 -61.71 -14.51 24.96
C CYS A 12 -60.82 -14.08 23.79
N GLY A 13 -59.51 -13.98 24.03
CA GLY A 13 -58.53 -13.68 22.99
C GLY A 13 -57.08 -14.09 23.32
N GLY A 14 -56.83 -14.74 24.46
CA GLY A 14 -55.47 -14.84 25.02
C GLY A 14 -54.70 -16.15 24.84
N ARG A 15 -55.35 -17.29 24.53
CA ARG A 15 -54.70 -18.61 24.63
C ARG A 15 -53.75 -18.96 23.48
N GLY A 16 -54.11 -18.66 22.23
CA GLY A 16 -53.24 -18.99 21.09
C GLY A 16 -51.96 -18.15 21.02
N ASN A 17 -52.04 -16.88 21.45
CA ASN A 17 -50.89 -15.98 21.43
C ASN A 17 -49.93 -16.26 22.59
N SER A 18 -50.42 -16.73 23.75
CA SER A 18 -49.56 -17.14 24.86
C SER A 18 -48.75 -18.39 24.52
N ASP A 19 -49.37 -19.37 23.86
CA ASP A 19 -48.70 -20.63 23.53
C ASP A 19 -47.58 -20.42 22.49
N LEU A 20 -47.78 -19.51 21.53
CA LEU A 20 -46.75 -19.12 20.57
C LEU A 20 -45.62 -18.35 21.24
N LEU A 21 -45.94 -17.44 22.18
CA LEU A 21 -44.94 -16.69 22.93
C LEU A 21 -44.08 -17.62 23.81
N GLU A 22 -44.71 -18.61 24.46
CA GLU A 22 -44.01 -19.61 25.27
C GLU A 22 -43.08 -20.49 24.42
N ALA A 23 -43.54 -20.93 23.24
CA ALA A 23 -42.71 -21.70 22.32
C ALA A 23 -41.48 -20.90 21.86
N ARG A 24 -41.68 -19.62 21.52
CA ARG A 24 -40.58 -18.73 21.11
C ARG A 24 -39.62 -18.42 22.25
N LEU A 25 -40.13 -18.30 23.48
CA LEU A 25 -39.30 -18.09 24.67
C LEU A 25 -38.40 -19.31 24.91
N ARG A 26 -38.93 -20.53 24.81
CA ARG A 26 -38.13 -21.77 24.88
C ARG A 26 -37.07 -21.82 23.79
N GLU A 27 -37.44 -21.49 22.56
CA GLU A 27 -36.49 -21.44 21.45
C GLU A 27 -35.37 -20.41 21.71
N GLN A 28 -35.69 -19.25 22.29
CA GLN A 28 -34.68 -18.26 22.67
C GLN A 28 -33.80 -18.75 23.82
N GLU A 29 -34.37 -19.39 24.84
CA GLU A 29 -33.61 -19.98 25.95
C GLU A 29 -32.63 -21.04 25.44
N ASP A 30 -33.08 -21.95 24.58
CA ASP A 30 -32.23 -22.98 23.97
C ASP A 30 -31.09 -22.36 23.15
N ASN A 31 -31.39 -21.31 22.37
CA ASN A 31 -30.37 -20.57 21.62
C ASN A 31 -29.36 -19.88 22.53
N ILE A 32 -29.80 -19.30 23.65
CA ILE A 32 -28.89 -18.68 24.64
C ILE A 32 -27.95 -19.73 25.21
N PHE A 33 -28.47 -20.91 25.59
CA PHE A 33 -27.63 -21.99 26.10
C PHE A 33 -26.64 -22.51 25.06
N ALA A 34 -27.07 -22.66 23.80
CA ALA A 34 -26.18 -23.07 22.72
C ALA A 34 -25.04 -22.07 22.49
N LEU A 35 -25.37 -20.77 22.40
CA LEU A 35 -24.36 -19.72 22.21
C LEU A 35 -23.39 -19.62 23.38
N GLN A 36 -23.88 -19.73 24.62
CA GLN A 36 -23.01 -19.74 25.81
C GLN A 36 -22.04 -20.92 25.80
N ARG A 37 -22.49 -22.09 25.35
CA ARG A 37 -21.66 -23.27 25.21
C ARG A 37 -20.58 -23.06 24.14
N ASP A 38 -20.95 -22.51 22.99
CA ASP A 38 -20.02 -22.27 21.89
C ASP A 38 -18.98 -21.18 22.25
N LEU A 39 -19.39 -20.13 22.98
CA LEU A 39 -18.45 -19.16 23.54
C LEU A 39 -17.47 -19.81 24.51
N LYS A 40 -17.98 -20.64 25.42
CA LYS A 40 -17.11 -21.36 26.36
C LYS A 40 -16.11 -22.26 25.65
N GLU A 41 -16.55 -23.00 24.64
CA GLU A 41 -15.72 -23.88 23.85
C GLU A 41 -14.64 -23.11 23.07
N SER A 42 -15.01 -22.02 22.40
CA SER A 42 -14.05 -21.17 21.67
C SER A 42 -13.04 -20.50 22.60
N HIS A 43 -13.46 -20.04 23.79
CA HIS A 43 -12.54 -19.53 24.81
C HIS A 43 -11.55 -20.58 25.28
N GLN A 44 -12.01 -21.80 25.56
CA GLN A 44 -11.13 -22.91 25.95
C GLN A 44 -10.16 -23.29 24.83
N ALA A 45 -10.62 -23.28 23.58
CA ALA A 45 -9.75 -23.51 22.42
C ALA A 45 -8.66 -22.43 22.30
N LEU A 46 -9.00 -21.15 22.51
CA LEU A 46 -8.01 -20.07 22.50
C LEU A 46 -7.01 -20.18 23.65
N GLU A 47 -7.45 -20.52 24.87
CA GLU A 47 -6.56 -20.73 26.01
C GLU A 47 -5.59 -21.88 25.78
N THR A 48 -6.08 -23.02 25.27
CA THR A 48 -5.23 -24.17 24.96
C THR A 48 -4.21 -23.85 23.87
N ALA A 49 -4.62 -23.16 22.80
CA ALA A 49 -3.70 -22.72 21.74
C ALA A 49 -2.63 -21.74 22.27
N ARG A 50 -3.00 -20.82 23.16
CA ARG A 50 -2.05 -19.91 23.82
C ARG A 50 -1.04 -20.69 24.67
N HIS A 51 -1.50 -21.60 25.51
CA HIS A 51 -0.60 -22.43 26.32
C HIS A 51 0.36 -23.28 25.50
N GLN A 52 -0.10 -23.84 24.38
CA GLN A 52 0.77 -24.58 23.46
C GLN A 52 1.85 -23.68 22.85
N THR A 53 1.47 -22.48 22.41
CA THR A 53 2.40 -21.50 21.84
C THR A 53 3.45 -21.06 22.87
N GLU A 54 3.03 -20.75 24.09
CA GLU A 54 3.94 -20.40 25.19
C GLU A 54 4.90 -21.54 25.55
N ALA A 55 4.41 -22.78 25.55
CA ALA A 55 5.24 -23.95 25.82
C ALA A 55 6.32 -24.15 24.75
N MET A 56 5.96 -24.03 23.46
CA MET A 56 6.92 -24.07 22.36
C MET A 56 7.93 -22.93 22.48
N GLN A 57 7.49 -21.71 22.76
CA GLN A 57 8.36 -20.56 22.93
C GLN A 57 9.38 -20.75 24.07
N LYS A 58 8.96 -21.32 25.21
CA LYS A 58 9.86 -21.65 26.33
C LYS A 58 10.91 -22.69 25.93
N GLN A 59 10.53 -23.69 25.14
CA GLN A 59 11.48 -24.69 24.63
C GLN A 59 12.51 -24.06 23.69
N LEU A 60 12.09 -23.12 22.86
CA LEU A 60 12.96 -22.41 21.90
C LEU A 60 13.95 -21.47 22.61
N VAL A 61 13.51 -20.74 23.64
CA VAL A 61 14.41 -19.93 24.49
C VAL A 61 15.45 -20.80 25.21
N LYS A 62 15.05 -21.99 25.67
CA LYS A 62 15.97 -22.96 26.28
C LYS A 62 16.98 -23.49 25.26
N ALA A 63 16.53 -23.77 24.03
CA ALA A 63 17.41 -24.19 22.93
C ALA A 63 18.37 -23.08 22.47
N SER A 64 17.94 -21.80 22.55
CA SER A 64 18.77 -20.65 22.19
C SER A 64 19.70 -20.16 23.32
N ASN A 65 19.89 -20.97 24.38
CA ASN A 65 20.76 -20.65 25.53
C ASN A 65 20.53 -19.24 26.11
N GLY A 66 19.29 -18.75 26.11
CA GLY A 66 18.94 -17.45 26.70
C GLY A 66 19.50 -16.23 25.96
N THR A 67 20.00 -16.38 24.72
CA THR A 67 20.51 -15.23 23.94
C THR A 67 19.37 -14.37 23.36
N LEU A 68 18.14 -14.88 23.30
CA LEU A 68 17.00 -14.19 22.69
C LEU A 68 15.89 -13.91 23.72
N LEU A 69 15.41 -12.66 23.76
CA LEU A 69 14.24 -12.31 24.56
C LEU A 69 12.98 -12.96 23.95
N PRO A 70 11.95 -13.33 24.74
CA PRO A 70 10.74 -13.97 24.22
C PRO A 70 10.06 -13.17 23.11
N GLU A 71 9.98 -11.85 23.25
CA GLU A 71 9.42 -10.93 22.24
C GLU A 71 10.21 -10.98 20.93
N GLN A 72 11.55 -10.96 21.02
CA GLN A 72 12.42 -11.11 19.86
C GLN A 72 12.27 -12.50 19.23
N THR A 73 12.09 -13.53 20.05
CA THR A 73 11.87 -14.89 19.58
C THR A 73 10.58 -14.98 18.76
N LYS A 74 9.50 -14.32 19.19
CA LYS A 74 8.23 -14.25 18.45
C LYS A 74 8.41 -13.54 17.11
N ALA A 75 9.05 -12.36 17.11
CA ALA A 75 9.32 -11.62 15.88
C ALA A 75 10.22 -12.41 14.92
N LEU A 76 11.24 -13.11 15.44
CA LEU A 76 12.08 -14.00 14.64
C LEU A 76 11.22 -15.10 14.02
N TYR A 77 10.44 -15.88 14.79
CA TYR A 77 9.60 -16.97 14.26
C TYR A 77 8.58 -16.53 13.21
N GLN A 78 8.09 -15.31 13.29
CA GLN A 78 7.10 -14.79 12.35
C GLN A 78 7.71 -14.49 10.98
N VAL A 79 8.96 -14.02 10.91
CA VAL A 79 9.58 -13.63 9.64
C VAL A 79 9.71 -14.82 8.70
N THR A 80 9.08 -14.68 7.54
CA THR A 80 9.09 -15.67 6.46
C THR A 80 9.86 -15.15 5.25
N GLY A 81 9.94 -13.83 5.08
CA GLY A 81 10.69 -13.24 3.98
C GLY A 81 10.99 -11.76 4.13
N VAL A 82 11.59 -11.20 3.08
CA VAL A 82 11.89 -9.78 2.95
C VAL A 82 11.39 -9.27 1.61
N LYS A 83 10.81 -8.07 1.60
CA LYS A 83 10.34 -7.37 0.40
C LYS A 83 11.02 -6.01 0.32
N VAL A 84 11.17 -5.51 -0.91
CA VAL A 84 11.63 -4.14 -1.16
C VAL A 84 10.45 -3.36 -1.70
N ASN A 85 10.18 -2.19 -1.11
CA ASN A 85 9.12 -1.32 -1.59
C ASN A 85 9.63 -0.50 -2.78
N SER A 86 9.04 -0.70 -3.96
CA SER A 86 9.45 -0.04 -5.20
C SER A 86 9.15 1.46 -5.22
N LEU A 87 8.15 1.94 -4.48
CA LEU A 87 7.79 3.37 -4.45
C LEU A 87 8.79 4.20 -3.66
N LEU A 88 9.39 3.60 -2.63
CA LEU A 88 10.39 4.22 -1.76
C LEU A 88 11.80 3.68 -2.06
N THR A 89 12.01 3.15 -3.28
CA THR A 89 13.31 2.72 -3.77
C THR A 89 13.61 3.39 -5.09
N GLY A 90 14.68 4.19 -5.13
CA GLY A 90 15.05 4.97 -6.31
C GLY A 90 16.22 5.90 -6.03
N GLY A 91 16.74 6.51 -7.07
CA GLY A 91 17.68 7.62 -6.92
C GLY A 91 17.00 8.88 -6.37
N VAL A 92 17.79 9.72 -5.71
CA VAL A 92 17.38 11.00 -5.15
C VAL A 92 18.34 12.06 -5.66
N ASP A 93 17.77 13.03 -6.36
CA ASP A 93 18.38 14.28 -6.76
C ASP A 93 18.24 15.29 -5.61
N LEU A 94 19.36 15.79 -5.10
CA LEU A 94 19.43 16.77 -4.02
C LEU A 94 19.73 18.19 -4.50
N ASP A 95 20.39 18.34 -5.65
CA ASP A 95 20.91 19.62 -6.13
C ASP A 95 20.15 20.16 -7.35
N ASN A 96 19.12 19.43 -7.78
CA ASN A 96 18.26 19.73 -8.90
C ASN A 96 19.03 19.78 -10.23
N GLN A 97 20.22 19.18 -10.26
CA GLN A 97 21.03 18.97 -11.47
C GLN A 97 20.75 17.59 -12.04
N GLN A 98 21.16 17.40 -13.29
CA GLN A 98 20.89 16.15 -13.98
C GLN A 98 21.77 15.04 -13.39
N GLY A 99 21.12 14.07 -12.73
CA GLY A 99 21.76 12.93 -12.07
C GLY A 99 21.26 12.78 -10.65
N ASP A 100 21.30 11.57 -10.11
CA ASP A 100 20.97 11.35 -8.70
C ASP A 100 22.27 11.27 -7.87
N GLU A 101 22.37 12.01 -6.76
CA GLU A 101 23.56 12.01 -5.88
C GLU A 101 23.56 10.86 -4.88
N LEU A 102 22.38 10.38 -4.53
CA LEU A 102 22.19 9.27 -3.61
C LEU A 102 21.02 8.40 -4.05
N TRP A 103 20.84 7.29 -3.36
CA TRP A 103 19.66 6.46 -3.56
C TRP A 103 19.06 6.08 -2.22
N THR A 104 17.76 5.84 -2.26
CA THR A 104 17.00 5.36 -1.11
C THR A 104 16.42 3.98 -1.37
N THR A 105 16.22 3.21 -0.31
CA THR A 105 15.44 1.97 -0.37
C THR A 105 14.70 1.74 0.93
N LEU A 106 13.50 1.16 0.84
CA LEU A 106 12.73 0.69 1.98
C LEU A 106 12.61 -0.84 1.93
N ILE A 107 13.16 -1.48 2.95
CA ILE A 107 13.20 -2.94 3.10
C ILE A 107 12.23 -3.36 4.19
N THR A 108 11.29 -4.22 3.85
CA THR A 108 10.18 -4.64 4.72
C THR A 108 10.26 -6.15 4.94
N PRO A 109 10.76 -6.61 6.10
CA PRO A 109 10.59 -7.99 6.52
C PRO A 109 9.11 -8.28 6.76
N HIS A 110 8.65 -9.46 6.36
CA HIS A 110 7.25 -9.84 6.49
C HIS A 110 7.08 -11.27 7.01
N ASP A 111 5.93 -11.52 7.62
CA ASP A 111 5.54 -12.86 8.07
C ASP A 111 4.80 -13.67 7.00
N ALA A 112 4.26 -14.83 7.38
CA ALA A 112 3.53 -15.72 6.47
C ALA A 112 2.25 -15.08 5.91
N ASP A 113 1.64 -14.17 6.66
CA ASP A 113 0.42 -13.44 6.28
C ASP A 113 0.76 -12.17 5.47
N GLY A 114 2.04 -11.82 5.38
CA GLY A 114 2.54 -10.65 4.66
C GLY A 114 2.57 -9.37 5.49
N GLU A 115 2.34 -9.46 6.80
CA GLU A 115 2.41 -8.33 7.73
C GLU A 115 3.88 -7.95 7.99
N THR A 116 4.14 -6.64 8.11
CA THR A 116 5.49 -6.14 8.40
C THR A 116 5.94 -6.55 9.80
N VAL A 117 7.12 -7.17 9.89
CA VAL A 117 7.73 -7.54 11.17
C VAL A 117 8.96 -6.68 11.44
N LYS A 118 8.97 -6.00 12.59
CA LYS A 118 10.14 -5.28 13.09
C LYS A 118 11.02 -6.21 13.91
N LEU A 119 12.19 -6.56 13.40
CA LEU A 119 13.17 -7.38 14.12
C LEU A 119 14.59 -6.82 13.99
N PRO A 120 15.47 -7.08 14.96
CA PRO A 120 16.90 -6.91 14.75
C PRO A 120 17.42 -7.94 13.74
N ALA A 121 18.12 -7.47 12.71
CA ALA A 121 18.73 -8.31 11.69
C ALA A 121 19.98 -7.61 11.13
N ASP A 122 20.97 -8.39 10.70
CA ASP A 122 22.08 -7.87 9.91
C ASP A 122 21.63 -7.78 8.45
N MET A 123 21.99 -6.70 7.77
CA MET A 123 21.60 -6.48 6.37
C MET A 123 22.82 -6.19 5.52
N GLU A 124 22.88 -6.83 4.36
CA GLU A 124 23.82 -6.51 3.30
C GLU A 124 23.02 -6.09 2.07
N LEU A 125 23.31 -4.88 1.59
CA LEU A 125 22.74 -4.31 0.39
C LEU A 125 23.82 -4.28 -0.66
N GLU A 126 23.61 -4.97 -1.77
CA GLU A 126 24.50 -4.94 -2.93
C GLU A 126 23.74 -4.36 -4.10
N LEU A 127 24.33 -3.35 -4.74
CA LEU A 127 23.76 -2.77 -5.95
C LEU A 127 24.60 -3.22 -7.16
N VAL A 128 23.93 -3.85 -8.12
CA VAL A 128 24.58 -4.38 -9.32
C VAL A 128 23.94 -3.83 -10.59
N ASP A 129 24.79 -3.51 -11.56
CA ASP A 129 24.41 -3.19 -12.93
C ASP A 129 24.53 -4.47 -13.77
N LEU A 130 23.39 -5.06 -14.13
CA LEU A 130 23.35 -6.32 -14.88
C LEU A 130 23.80 -6.18 -16.34
N SER A 131 23.89 -4.97 -16.87
CA SER A 131 24.39 -4.73 -18.24
C SER A 131 25.92 -4.79 -18.32
N GLN A 132 26.60 -4.64 -17.18
CA GLN A 132 28.06 -4.66 -17.08
C GLN A 132 28.57 -6.05 -16.66
N THR A 133 29.82 -6.36 -17.04
CA THR A 133 30.47 -7.64 -16.70
C THR A 133 31.73 -7.43 -15.87
N GLY A 134 32.13 -8.44 -15.10
CA GLY A 134 33.33 -8.41 -14.28
C GLY A 134 33.27 -7.37 -13.14
N ALA A 135 34.35 -6.62 -12.96
CA ALA A 135 34.51 -5.68 -11.84
C ALA A 135 33.57 -4.46 -11.90
N ASN A 136 33.05 -4.11 -13.08
CA ASN A 136 32.15 -2.97 -13.28
C ASN A 136 30.68 -3.32 -12.98
N ARG A 137 30.36 -4.61 -12.82
CA ARG A 137 29.01 -5.08 -12.52
C ARG A 137 28.52 -4.62 -11.15
N ARG A 138 29.39 -4.53 -10.16
CA ARG A 138 29.02 -4.17 -8.79
C ARG A 138 29.18 -2.67 -8.61
N VAL A 139 28.11 -1.94 -8.33
CA VAL A 139 28.13 -0.49 -8.06
C VAL A 139 28.62 -0.23 -6.63
N GLY A 140 28.14 -0.97 -5.65
CA GLY A 140 28.56 -0.85 -4.24
C GLY A 140 28.00 -1.96 -3.35
N ILE A 141 28.59 -2.10 -2.16
CA ILE A 141 28.07 -2.97 -1.09
C ILE A 141 28.04 -2.19 0.22
N TRP A 142 26.92 -2.26 0.92
CA TRP A 142 26.74 -1.68 2.24
C TRP A 142 26.34 -2.78 3.22
N ASN A 143 27.00 -2.80 4.37
CA ASN A 143 26.76 -3.76 5.44
C ASN A 143 26.29 -3.01 6.67
N PHE A 144 25.19 -3.47 7.25
CA PHE A 144 24.60 -2.91 8.46
C PHE A 144 24.45 -4.00 9.50
N ASN A 145 24.86 -3.72 10.73
CA ASN A 145 24.60 -4.61 11.85
C ASN A 145 23.19 -4.39 12.42
N SER A 146 22.73 -5.33 13.24
CA SER A 146 21.40 -5.25 13.87
C SER A 146 21.09 -3.97 14.66
N GLN A 147 22.10 -3.27 15.21
CA GLN A 147 21.90 -2.03 15.96
C GLN A 147 21.69 -0.85 15.01
N GLU A 148 22.49 -0.77 13.94
CA GLU A 148 22.36 0.22 12.87
C GLU A 148 21.02 0.06 12.14
N VAL A 149 20.67 -1.16 11.72
CA VAL A 149 19.39 -1.44 11.05
C VAL A 149 18.22 -0.96 11.89
N ARG A 150 18.23 -1.20 13.20
CA ARG A 150 17.17 -0.74 14.10
C ARG A 150 16.98 0.77 14.10
N SER A 151 18.06 1.54 13.93
CA SER A 151 18.01 3.01 13.85
C SER A 151 17.37 3.53 12.56
N HIS A 152 17.39 2.73 11.49
CA HIS A 152 16.78 3.03 10.19
C HIS A 152 15.28 2.69 10.10
N TRP A 153 14.64 2.33 11.22
CA TRP A 153 13.21 2.02 11.20
C TRP A 153 12.37 3.23 10.81
N TYR A 154 11.63 3.09 9.72
CA TYR A 154 10.68 4.05 9.20
C TYR A 154 9.26 3.50 9.28
N SER A 155 8.32 4.36 9.66
CA SER A 155 6.90 4.05 9.68
C SER A 155 6.13 5.27 9.16
N GLY A 156 5.51 5.15 8.00
CA GLY A 156 4.73 6.23 7.39
C GLY A 156 3.59 5.71 6.53
N PHE A 157 2.86 6.63 5.89
CA PHE A 157 1.69 6.29 5.06
C PHE A 157 2.02 5.40 3.86
N ALA A 158 3.23 5.54 3.30
CA ALA A 158 3.70 4.76 2.15
C ALA A 158 4.25 3.37 2.54
N GLY A 159 4.27 3.03 3.83
CA GLY A 159 4.69 1.73 4.34
C GLY A 159 5.56 1.82 5.60
N SER A 160 5.81 0.65 6.19
CA SER A 160 6.72 0.45 7.31
C SER A 160 7.86 -0.48 6.92
N GLY A 161 9.06 -0.20 7.43
CA GLY A 161 10.27 -0.96 7.11
C GLY A 161 11.55 -0.24 7.51
N PHE A 162 12.67 -0.75 7.04
CA PHE A 162 13.99 -0.17 7.25
C PHE A 162 14.37 0.68 6.04
N ARG A 163 14.49 2.00 6.25
CA ARG A 163 14.80 2.96 5.19
C ARG A 163 16.27 3.31 5.23
N PHE A 164 16.95 3.03 4.13
CA PHE A 164 18.35 3.39 3.93
C PHE A 164 18.44 4.51 2.91
N GLU A 165 19.33 5.46 3.18
CA GLU A 165 19.69 6.55 2.28
C GLU A 165 21.20 6.47 2.12
N LEU A 166 21.65 6.17 0.91
CA LEU A 166 23.01 5.70 0.68
C LEU A 166 23.68 6.49 -0.45
N PRO A 167 24.89 7.02 -0.22
CA PRO A 167 25.65 7.67 -1.28
C PRO A 167 26.24 6.63 -2.23
N TRP A 168 26.48 7.02 -3.48
CA TRP A 168 27.15 6.18 -4.47
C TRP A 168 28.61 5.91 -4.07
N GLN A 169 29.01 4.63 -3.98
CA GLN A 169 30.42 4.26 -3.85
C GLN A 169 31.16 4.36 -5.19
N ARG A 170 30.44 4.05 -6.27
CA ARG A 170 30.88 4.21 -7.66
C ARG A 170 29.69 4.75 -8.44
N GLN A 171 29.94 5.71 -9.33
CA GLN A 171 28.89 6.25 -10.16
C GLN A 171 28.40 5.18 -11.17
N PRO A 172 27.11 4.83 -11.14
CA PRO A 172 26.55 3.85 -12.05
C PRO A 172 26.60 4.34 -13.51
N SER A 173 26.83 3.40 -14.43
CA SER A 173 26.93 3.69 -15.87
C SER A 173 25.64 3.47 -16.64
N ASN A 174 24.59 2.96 -16.00
CA ASN A 174 23.25 2.79 -16.58
C ASN A 174 22.16 3.18 -15.59
N GLU A 175 20.96 3.49 -16.11
CA GLU A 175 19.78 3.88 -15.34
C GLU A 175 19.11 2.70 -14.61
N ASP A 176 19.21 1.50 -15.18
CA ASP A 176 18.59 0.28 -14.63
C ASP A 176 19.59 -0.51 -13.78
N LEU A 177 19.42 -0.44 -12.47
CA LEU A 177 20.20 -1.18 -11.49
C LEU A 177 19.36 -2.26 -10.82
N THR A 178 20.02 -3.26 -10.25
CA THR A 178 19.38 -4.30 -9.44
C THR A 178 19.94 -4.24 -8.03
N LEU A 179 19.05 -3.97 -7.08
CA LEU A 179 19.34 -4.07 -5.65
C LEU A 179 19.17 -5.52 -5.22
N VAL A 180 20.22 -6.09 -4.64
CA VAL A 180 20.22 -7.39 -3.98
C VAL A 180 20.28 -7.13 -2.48
N VAL A 181 19.26 -7.59 -1.78
CA VAL A 181 19.14 -7.47 -0.32
C VAL A 181 19.33 -8.84 0.30
N ARG A 182 20.30 -8.95 1.19
CA ARG A 182 20.55 -10.13 2.01
C ARG A 182 20.35 -9.76 3.47
N MET A 183 19.32 -10.32 4.08
CA MET A 183 19.00 -10.13 5.50
C MET A 183 19.33 -11.40 6.27
N LYS A 184 20.13 -11.28 7.33
CA LYS A 184 20.41 -12.35 8.28
C LYS A 184 19.72 -12.07 9.61
N SER A 185 18.78 -12.92 9.96
CA SER A 185 18.06 -12.88 11.22
C SER A 185 18.94 -13.38 12.38
N GLN A 186 18.64 -12.98 13.62
CA GLN A 186 19.43 -13.37 14.82
C GLN A 186 19.43 -14.87 15.09
N ASP A 187 18.42 -15.59 14.59
CA ASP A 187 18.34 -17.05 14.66
C ASP A 187 19.19 -17.75 13.58
N GLY A 188 19.89 -16.99 12.73
CA GLY A 188 20.80 -17.48 11.70
C GLY A 188 20.14 -17.73 10.35
N ARG A 189 18.82 -17.53 10.19
CA ARG A 189 18.16 -17.62 8.89
C ARG A 189 18.59 -16.47 7.97
N ILE A 190 18.76 -16.78 6.69
CA ILE A 190 19.14 -15.82 5.66
C ILE A 190 18.00 -15.70 4.66
N PHE A 191 17.59 -14.46 4.40
CA PHE A 191 16.55 -14.12 3.44
C PHE A 191 17.16 -13.25 2.35
N ASN A 192 16.97 -13.64 1.10
CA ASN A 192 17.47 -12.91 -0.05
C ASN A 192 16.30 -12.42 -0.89
N THR A 193 16.36 -11.18 -1.36
CA THR A 193 15.45 -10.65 -2.36
C THR A 193 16.21 -9.74 -3.30
N GLN A 194 15.64 -9.52 -4.49
CA GLN A 194 16.17 -8.56 -5.44
C GLN A 194 15.04 -7.66 -5.94
N ALA A 195 15.38 -6.41 -6.23
CA ALA A 195 14.44 -5.44 -6.78
C ALA A 195 15.12 -4.53 -7.80
N PRO A 196 14.41 -4.08 -8.84
CA PRO A 196 14.93 -3.07 -9.74
C PRO A 196 15.03 -1.73 -9.01
N LEU A 197 16.08 -0.98 -9.31
CA LEU A 197 16.29 0.39 -8.86
C LEU A 197 16.57 1.23 -10.11
N LYS A 198 15.75 2.26 -10.31
CA LYS A 198 15.91 3.21 -11.42
C LYS A 198 16.54 4.50 -10.93
N ILE A 199 17.43 5.04 -11.74
CA ILE A 199 18.08 6.33 -11.50
C ILE A 199 18.05 7.21 -12.75
N SER A 200 18.21 8.50 -12.54
CA SER A 200 18.51 9.48 -13.59
C SER A 200 20.03 9.58 -13.77
N GLN A 201 20.51 9.51 -15.01
CA GLN A 201 21.93 9.69 -15.30
C GLN A 201 22.33 11.15 -15.42
N VAL A 202 23.55 11.45 -14.97
CA VAL A 202 24.27 12.67 -15.37
C VAL A 202 24.57 12.53 -16.86
N ASP A 203 23.95 13.36 -17.68
CA ASP A 203 24.22 13.40 -19.12
C ASP A 203 25.69 13.74 -19.34
N GLN A 204 26.53 12.75 -19.64
CA GLN A 204 27.83 13.03 -20.22
C GLN A 204 27.53 13.69 -21.56
N PRO A 205 28.04 14.92 -21.84
CA PRO A 205 27.64 15.67 -23.01
C PRO A 205 27.78 14.77 -24.24
N GLN A 206 26.64 14.26 -24.71
CA GLN A 206 26.57 13.56 -25.96
C GLN A 206 27.16 14.53 -26.96
N LYS A 207 28.23 14.12 -27.65
CA LYS A 207 28.68 14.84 -28.85
C LYS A 207 27.50 14.80 -29.81
N SER A 208 26.65 15.82 -29.75
CA SER A 208 25.54 16.02 -30.65
C SER A 208 26.15 16.00 -32.03
N LYS A 209 25.81 14.97 -32.83
CA LYS A 209 26.01 15.02 -34.27
C LYS A 209 25.21 16.23 -34.73
N VAL A 210 25.89 17.34 -34.95
CA VAL A 210 25.35 18.49 -35.65
C VAL A 210 24.95 17.98 -37.03
N ALA A 211 23.66 17.72 -37.20
CA ALA A 211 23.08 17.59 -38.52
C ALA A 211 23.26 18.96 -39.19
N GLN A 212 24.27 19.06 -40.06
CA GLN A 212 24.45 20.19 -40.96
C GLN A 212 23.25 20.22 -41.90
N ALA A 213 22.20 20.95 -41.53
CA ALA A 213 21.18 21.37 -42.47
C ALA A 213 21.80 22.45 -43.37
N SER A 214 22.15 22.04 -44.59
CA SER A 214 22.62 22.90 -45.67
C SER A 214 21.66 24.08 -45.87
N ARG A 215 22.20 25.28 -45.70
CA ARG A 215 21.57 26.54 -46.04
C ARG A 215 21.80 26.79 -47.54
N GLU A 216 20.95 26.24 -48.38
CA GLU A 216 20.78 26.69 -49.78
C GLU A 216 19.44 27.45 -49.85
N GLN A 217 19.46 28.79 -49.76
CA GLN A 217 19.49 29.70 -50.92
C GLN A 217 18.07 30.00 -51.43
N LEU A 218 17.38 30.92 -50.75
CA LEU A 218 16.15 31.57 -51.24
C LEU A 218 16.55 32.69 -52.20
N THR A 219 16.28 32.54 -53.50
CA THR A 219 16.23 33.66 -54.44
C THR A 219 14.84 34.31 -54.42
N PRO A 220 14.72 35.65 -54.46
CA PRO A 220 13.43 36.32 -54.59
C PRO A 220 12.89 36.19 -56.03
N VAL A 221 11.64 35.76 -56.20
CA VAL A 221 10.91 35.86 -57.47
C VAL A 221 9.71 36.80 -57.29
N GLU A 222 9.63 37.71 -58.25
CA GLU A 222 8.76 38.86 -58.47
C GLU A 222 7.24 38.53 -58.53
N PRO A 223 6.33 39.49 -58.20
CA PRO A 223 4.90 39.19 -58.06
C PRO A 223 4.17 39.11 -59.40
N ALA A 224 3.49 37.98 -59.64
CA ALA A 224 2.51 37.88 -60.72
C ALA A 224 1.20 38.59 -60.31
N ARG A 225 0.88 39.68 -61.02
CA ARG A 225 -0.51 40.08 -61.23
C ARG A 225 -1.22 38.99 -62.05
N ILE A 226 -2.49 38.72 -61.77
CA ILE A 226 -3.62 38.83 -62.73
C ILE A 226 -4.95 38.48 -62.01
N SER A 227 -5.90 39.38 -62.26
CA SER A 227 -7.36 39.33 -62.37
C SER A 227 -8.26 38.51 -61.43
N PHE A 228 -9.21 39.29 -60.91
CA PHE A 228 -10.51 39.00 -60.36
C PHE A 228 -11.41 38.21 -61.32
N GLU A 229 -12.01 37.12 -60.84
CA GLU A 229 -13.31 36.64 -61.32
C GLU A 229 -14.16 36.26 -60.10
N GLU A 230 -15.33 36.87 -60.06
CA GLU A 230 -16.26 36.94 -58.94
C GLU A 230 -17.16 35.70 -58.95
N GLN A 231 -17.05 34.86 -57.92
CA GLN A 231 -18.07 33.86 -57.61
C GLN A 231 -18.46 33.97 -56.14
N THR A 232 -19.69 34.42 -55.97
CA THR A 232 -20.47 34.50 -54.75
C THR A 232 -20.65 33.11 -54.13
N GLY A 233 -20.15 32.93 -52.91
CA GLY A 233 -20.26 31.68 -52.17
C GLY A 233 -20.23 31.95 -50.66
N VAL A 234 -21.42 32.14 -50.11
CA VAL A 234 -21.88 31.94 -48.71
C VAL A 234 -20.78 31.83 -47.65
N VAL A 235 -20.74 32.85 -46.79
CA VAL A 235 -20.04 32.88 -45.50
C VAL A 235 -20.62 31.79 -44.59
N ILE A 236 -19.79 30.83 -44.19
CA ILE A 236 -20.00 29.99 -43.02
C ILE A 236 -18.76 30.22 -42.14
N GLU A 237 -18.89 31.11 -41.17
CA GLU A 237 -17.91 31.27 -40.08
C GLU A 237 -18.12 30.12 -39.09
N GLU A 238 -17.25 29.12 -39.13
CA GLU A 238 -17.03 28.21 -38.00
C GLU A 238 -15.95 28.84 -37.12
N ASP A 239 -16.38 29.72 -36.22
CA ASP A 239 -15.58 30.22 -35.09
C ASP A 239 -15.82 29.29 -33.90
N GLU A 240 -15.25 28.08 -33.95
CA GLU A 240 -15.20 27.20 -32.78
C GLU A 240 -14.03 27.64 -31.87
N ASN A 241 -14.34 28.59 -31.00
CA ASN A 241 -13.51 28.96 -29.87
C ASN A 241 -13.78 27.94 -28.74
N PRO A 242 -12.82 27.07 -28.35
CA PRO A 242 -13.08 25.92 -27.48
C PRO A 242 -13.11 26.28 -25.98
N PHE A 243 -13.31 27.56 -25.65
CA PHE A 243 -13.37 28.05 -24.28
C PHE A 243 -14.56 28.99 -24.11
N GLU A 244 -15.75 28.42 -24.02
CA GLU A 244 -16.86 29.07 -23.31
C GLU A 244 -17.05 28.46 -21.92
N PRO A 245 -17.21 29.30 -20.87
CA PRO A 245 -17.54 28.84 -19.53
C PRO A 245 -18.99 28.32 -19.48
N ILE A 246 -19.16 27.13 -18.91
CA ILE A 246 -20.46 26.48 -18.72
C ILE A 246 -21.40 27.41 -17.92
N PRO A 247 -22.62 27.71 -18.42
CA PRO A 247 -23.62 28.42 -17.65
C PRO A 247 -24.14 27.53 -16.51
N THR A 248 -24.05 28.06 -15.29
CA THR A 248 -24.85 27.63 -14.15
C THR A 248 -26.31 27.99 -14.41
N ASP A 249 -27.19 26.99 -14.52
CA ASP A 249 -28.45 26.93 -13.77
C ASP A 249 -29.25 25.66 -14.12
N ASP A 250 -30.06 25.24 -13.14
CA ASP A 250 -31.05 24.16 -13.13
C ASP A 250 -30.58 22.73 -12.78
N VAL A 251 -30.28 22.53 -11.49
CA VAL A 251 -30.61 21.25 -10.83
C VAL A 251 -31.92 21.44 -10.06
N GLN A 252 -32.97 20.89 -10.65
CA GLN A 252 -34.27 20.69 -10.01
C GLN A 252 -34.11 19.87 -8.73
N GLN A 253 -34.78 20.35 -7.67
CA GLN A 253 -35.00 19.63 -6.43
C GLN A 253 -35.81 18.35 -6.70
N GLU A 254 -35.18 17.19 -6.50
CA GLU A 254 -35.91 15.93 -6.27
C GLU A 254 -35.64 15.44 -4.84
N GLU A 255 -36.77 15.31 -4.15
CA GLU A 255 -37.13 14.71 -2.87
C GLU A 255 -36.08 13.99 -2.00
N ALA A 256 -36.07 14.43 -0.74
CA ALA A 256 -35.41 13.79 0.39
C ALA A 256 -36.11 12.46 0.73
N GLY A 257 -35.50 11.34 0.32
CA GLY A 257 -35.68 10.03 0.93
C GLY A 257 -34.72 9.89 2.13
N ASP A 258 -35.29 9.91 3.32
CA ASP A 258 -34.63 9.68 4.60
C ASP A 258 -34.23 8.20 4.73
N ASP A 259 -32.96 7.88 4.45
CA ASP A 259 -32.33 6.66 4.96
C ASP A 259 -30.82 6.92 5.20
N SER A 260 -30.49 7.37 6.41
CA SER A 260 -29.11 7.43 6.90
C SER A 260 -28.99 6.69 8.23
N PRO A 261 -28.05 5.72 8.37
CA PRO A 261 -27.98 4.79 9.49
C PRO A 261 -27.23 5.35 10.72
N PHE A 262 -27.01 6.66 10.80
CA PHE A 262 -26.21 7.27 11.85
C PHE A 262 -27.10 7.88 12.94
N ARG A 263 -27.27 7.15 14.05
CA ARG A 263 -27.86 7.70 15.28
C ARG A 263 -26.91 8.73 15.90
N VAL A 264 -27.37 9.97 15.98
CA VAL A 264 -26.78 11.01 16.82
C VAL A 264 -27.10 10.69 18.28
N ILE A 265 -26.06 10.57 19.10
CA ILE A 265 -26.15 10.48 20.56
C ILE A 265 -26.37 11.91 21.08
N GLN A 266 -27.47 12.14 21.80
CA GLN A 266 -27.64 13.37 22.59
C GLN A 266 -27.32 13.07 24.06
N GLU A 267 -26.55 13.98 24.65
CA GLU A 267 -26.16 14.07 26.06
C GLU A 267 -27.34 14.42 26.98
#